data_AF-A0A2A5D0C5-F1
#
_entry.id   AF-A0A2A5D0C5-F1
#
_cell.length_a   1.000
_cell.length_b   1.000
_cell.length_c   1.000
_cell.angle_alpha   90.00
_cell.angle_beta   90.00
_cell.angle_gamma   90.00
#
_symmetry.space_group_name_H-M   'P 1'
#
loop_
_entity.id
_entity.type
_entity.pdbx_description
1 polymer ?
#
loop_
_entity_poly.entity_id
_entity_poly.type
_entity_poly.pdbx_seq_one_letter_code
_entity_poly.pdbx_strand_id
1 'polypeptide(L)'
;MEGYTVMAEEARLQFESSNIWPSHVFLQAGVGGMAAAIAYMIRKNWLKQPKIVIVEPQAAPCLRESNLAGKPITVKGPASNMGRLDCKTPSIIALDVINKCADYFVIISDEDAKAAVDLAAENGIQTTPSGAAGLAAVMNTERFNLDMDAASTPFIIFSEGRS
;
A
#
# COMPACT_ATOMS: atom_id res chain seq x y z
N MET A 1 1.86 10.35 12.53
CA MET A 1 1.19 10.25 11.21
C MET A 1 1.37 11.50 10.36
N GLU A 2 1.55 12.69 10.94
CA GLU A 2 1.67 13.96 10.19
C GLU A 2 2.80 14.00 9.16
N GLY A 3 3.93 13.32 9.38
CA GLY A 3 4.98 13.24 8.34
C GLY A 3 4.50 12.60 7.03
N TYR A 4 3.59 11.62 7.10
CA TYR A 4 3.06 10.95 5.91
C TYR A 4 2.00 11.76 5.19
N THR A 5 1.38 12.75 5.85
CA THR A 5 0.42 13.64 5.17
C THR A 5 1.12 14.61 4.22
N VAL A 6 2.39 14.94 4.48
CA VAL A 6 3.21 15.75 3.56
C VAL A 6 3.42 15.02 2.24
N MET A 7 3.81 13.74 2.28
CA MET A 7 3.98 12.92 1.08
C MET A 7 2.70 12.85 0.22
N ALA A 8 1.54 12.70 0.86
CA ALA A 8 0.26 12.68 0.14
C ALA A 8 -0.09 14.03 -0.50
N GLU A 9 0.30 15.15 0.13
CA GLU A 9 0.08 16.49 -0.39
C GLU A 9 1.03 16.83 -1.54
N GLU A 10 2.31 16.44 -1.44
CA GLU A 10 3.27 16.58 -2.54
C GLU A 10 2.82 15.81 -3.78
N ALA A 11 2.37 14.57 -3.60
CA ALA A 11 1.79 13.77 -4.69
C ALA A 11 0.55 14.45 -5.29
N ARG A 12 -0.34 15.00 -4.45
CA ARG A 12 -1.54 15.74 -4.90
C ARG A 12 -1.17 16.91 -5.81
N LEU A 13 -0.20 17.73 -5.40
CA LEU A 13 0.25 18.89 -6.17
C LEU A 13 0.83 18.48 -7.53
N GLN A 14 1.57 17.36 -7.58
CA GLN A 14 2.10 16.82 -8.84
C GLN A 14 0.98 16.34 -9.80
N PHE A 15 -0.03 15.64 -9.28
CA PHE A 15 -1.17 15.21 -10.10
C PHE A 15 -2.07 16.37 -10.54
N GLU A 16 -2.24 17.38 -9.67
CA GLU A 16 -3.02 18.58 -10.01
C GLU A 16 -2.33 19.41 -11.09
N SER A 17 -1.02 19.64 -10.97
CA SER A 17 -0.24 20.40 -11.96
C SER A 17 -0.14 19.71 -13.33
N SER A 18 -0.04 18.38 -13.37
CA SER A 18 -0.02 17.61 -14.62
C SER A 18 -1.41 17.31 -15.17
N ASN A 19 -2.45 17.39 -14.32
CA ASN A 19 -3.82 16.92 -14.58
C ASN A 19 -3.92 15.44 -14.97
N ILE A 20 -2.89 14.64 -14.65
CA ILE A 20 -2.86 13.19 -14.85
C ILE A 20 -3.04 12.55 -13.48
N TRP A 21 -4.20 11.96 -13.23
CA TRP A 21 -4.54 11.38 -11.94
C TRP A 21 -4.47 9.85 -12.00
N PRO A 22 -4.00 9.19 -10.94
CA PRO A 22 -3.97 7.73 -10.91
C PRO A 22 -5.38 7.16 -10.84
N SER A 23 -5.54 5.97 -11.41
CA SER A 23 -6.74 5.14 -11.26
C SER A 23 -6.74 4.39 -9.94
N HIS A 24 -5.56 3.97 -9.50
CA HIS A 24 -5.33 3.10 -8.35
C HIS A 24 -4.11 3.60 -7.56
N VAL A 25 -4.18 3.52 -6.24
CA VAL A 25 -3.06 3.81 -5.34
C VAL A 25 -2.81 2.59 -4.46
N PHE A 26 -1.58 2.09 -4.48
CA PHE A 26 -1.17 0.92 -3.70
C PHE A 26 -0.37 1.38 -2.49
N LEU A 27 -0.88 1.07 -1.30
CA LEU A 27 -0.31 1.49 -0.02
C LEU A 27 0.07 0.26 0.80
N GLN A 28 1.38 0.00 0.86
CA GLN A 28 1.90 -1.04 1.73
C GLN A 28 1.70 -0.69 3.22
N ALA A 29 1.37 -1.69 4.02
CA ALA A 29 1.02 -1.50 5.41
C ALA A 29 1.62 -2.57 6.33
N GLY A 30 2.31 -2.12 7.39
CA GLY A 30 2.53 -2.88 8.61
C GLY A 30 1.39 -2.61 9.60
N VAL A 31 1.65 -1.87 10.68
CA VAL A 31 0.58 -1.42 11.60
C VAL A 31 -0.45 -0.45 10.97
N GLY A 32 -0.18 0.06 9.76
CA GLY A 32 -1.13 0.87 8.97
C GLY A 32 -0.93 2.38 9.00
N GLY A 33 0.02 2.93 9.77
CA GLY A 33 0.13 4.39 9.97
C GLY A 33 0.36 5.22 8.68
N MET A 34 1.23 4.75 7.78
CA MET A 34 1.47 5.42 6.48
C MET A 34 0.25 5.29 5.58
N ALA A 35 -0.24 4.06 5.38
CA ALA A 35 -1.40 3.78 4.54
C ALA A 35 -2.64 4.57 4.98
N ALA A 36 -2.92 4.62 6.29
CA ALA A 36 -4.02 5.40 6.84
C ALA A 36 -3.88 6.90 6.56
N ALA A 37 -2.70 7.48 6.82
CA ALA A 37 -2.48 8.92 6.62
C ALA A 37 -2.63 9.32 5.15
N ILE A 38 -2.06 8.55 4.23
CA ILE A 38 -2.14 8.81 2.79
C ILE A 38 -3.57 8.59 2.30
N ALA A 39 -4.22 7.48 2.68
CA ALA A 39 -5.59 7.19 2.27
C ALA A 39 -6.57 8.29 2.74
N TYR A 40 -6.43 8.75 3.98
CA TYR A 40 -7.22 9.86 4.51
C TYR A 40 -7.01 11.14 3.69
N MET A 41 -5.76 11.51 3.40
CA MET A 41 -5.44 12.70 2.62
C MET A 41 -5.98 12.62 1.19
N ILE A 42 -5.93 11.44 0.56
CA ILE A 42 -6.54 11.20 -0.74
C ILE A 42 -8.04 11.50 -0.66
N ARG A 43 -8.76 10.86 0.26
CA ARG A 43 -10.22 11.04 0.41
C ARG A 43 -10.61 12.48 0.75
N LYS A 44 -9.76 13.19 1.49
CA LYS A 44 -10.03 14.55 1.94
C LYS A 44 -9.75 15.61 0.86
N ASN A 45 -8.63 15.50 0.15
CA ASN A 45 -8.07 16.62 -0.59
C ASN A 45 -7.95 16.40 -2.11
N TRP A 46 -7.95 15.16 -2.60
CA TRP A 46 -7.70 14.92 -4.03
C TRP A 46 -8.92 15.21 -4.89
N LEU A 47 -8.72 15.92 -6.00
CA LEU A 47 -9.79 16.30 -6.93
C LEU A 47 -10.39 15.09 -7.64
N LYS A 48 -9.56 14.10 -8.02
CA LYS A 48 -10.00 12.81 -8.54
C LYS A 48 -9.64 11.70 -7.56
N GLN A 49 -10.61 10.83 -7.30
CA GLN A 49 -10.51 9.78 -6.29
C GLN A 49 -10.09 8.45 -6.93
N PRO A 50 -8.86 7.98 -6.70
CA PRO A 50 -8.44 6.65 -7.13
C PRO A 50 -9.07 5.58 -6.23
N LYS A 51 -9.01 4.35 -6.71
CA LYS A 51 -9.17 3.17 -5.86
C LYS A 51 -7.96 3.01 -4.94
N ILE A 52 -8.20 2.78 -3.66
CA ILE A 52 -7.15 2.64 -2.64
C ILE A 52 -6.99 1.16 -2.31
N VAL A 53 -5.80 0.63 -2.56
CA VAL A 53 -5.44 -0.78 -2.36
C VAL A 53 -4.43 -0.88 -1.23
N ILE A 54 -4.81 -1.54 -0.13
CA ILE A 54 -3.92 -1.83 0.99
C ILE A 54 -3.15 -3.11 0.69
N VAL A 55 -1.82 -3.07 0.81
CA VAL A 55 -0.95 -4.21 0.50
C VAL A 55 -0.29 -4.70 1.80
N GLU A 56 -0.52 -5.97 2.14
CA GLU A 56 0.05 -6.61 3.33
C GLU A 56 0.80 -7.89 2.98
N PRO A 57 1.82 -8.29 3.77
CA PRO A 57 2.48 -9.58 3.61
C PRO A 57 1.55 -10.73 4.05
N GLN A 58 1.63 -11.86 3.37
CA GLN A 58 0.91 -13.09 3.74
C GLN A 58 1.22 -13.55 5.17
N ALA A 59 2.43 -13.28 5.65
CA ALA A 59 2.82 -13.63 7.01
C ALA A 59 2.16 -12.74 8.08
N ALA A 60 1.72 -11.52 7.75
CA ALA A 60 1.16 -10.56 8.71
C ALA A 60 -0.01 -9.71 8.15
N PRO A 61 -1.13 -10.32 7.71
CA PRO A 61 -2.27 -9.61 7.11
C PRO A 61 -3.18 -8.96 8.17
N CYS A 62 -2.61 -8.20 9.11
CA CYS A 62 -3.31 -7.79 10.33
C CYS A 62 -4.47 -6.82 10.08
N LEU A 63 -4.39 -5.95 9.07
CA LEU A 63 -5.44 -4.99 8.72
C LEU A 63 -6.58 -5.66 7.97
N ARG A 64 -6.29 -6.49 6.96
CA ARG A 64 -7.30 -7.25 6.20
C ARG A 64 -8.11 -8.13 7.13
N GLU A 65 -7.45 -8.92 7.96
CA GLU A 65 -8.16 -9.84 8.86
C GLU A 65 -8.94 -9.09 9.94
N SER A 66 -8.45 -7.93 10.40
CA SER A 66 -9.21 -7.06 11.32
C SER A 66 -10.42 -6.39 10.64
N ASN A 67 -10.30 -6.00 9.37
CA ASN A 67 -11.41 -5.48 8.58
C ASN A 67 -12.52 -6.53 8.45
N LEU A 68 -12.17 -7.76 8.04
CA LEU A 68 -13.10 -8.88 7.92
C LEU A 68 -13.76 -9.23 9.27
N ALA A 69 -13.00 -9.19 10.36
CA ALA A 69 -13.51 -9.46 11.70
C ALA A 69 -14.35 -8.31 12.30
N GLY A 70 -14.38 -7.14 11.67
CA GLY A 70 -15.04 -5.93 12.18
C GLY A 70 -14.43 -5.37 13.47
N LYS A 71 -13.24 -5.82 13.87
CA LYS A 71 -12.53 -5.39 15.09
C LYS A 71 -11.02 -5.64 14.95
N PRO A 72 -10.17 -4.89 15.68
CA PRO A 72 -8.74 -5.16 15.71
C PRO A 72 -8.47 -6.59 16.20
N ILE A 73 -7.71 -7.35 15.43
CA ILE A 73 -7.22 -8.68 15.81
C ILE A 73 -5.70 -8.76 15.68
N THR A 74 -5.11 -9.69 16.42
CA THR A 74 -3.70 -10.07 16.27
C THR A 74 -3.61 -11.36 15.47
N VAL A 75 -2.92 -11.32 14.33
CA VAL A 75 -2.67 -12.50 13.50
C VAL A 75 -1.43 -13.24 13.98
N LYS A 76 -1.23 -14.47 13.49
CA LYS A 76 0.01 -15.24 13.66
C LYS A 76 0.53 -15.62 12.29
N GLY A 77 1.84 -15.70 12.15
CA GLY A 77 2.49 -16.15 10.93
C GLY A 77 4.01 -16.20 11.12
N PRO A 78 4.74 -16.78 10.16
CA PRO A 78 6.20 -16.81 10.19
C PRO A 78 6.79 -15.39 10.09
N ALA A 79 8.12 -15.29 10.18
CA ALA A 79 8.81 -14.06 9.83
C ALA A 79 8.73 -13.83 8.30
N SER A 80 8.61 -12.57 7.90
CA SER A 80 8.63 -12.17 6.48
C SER A 80 9.89 -11.39 6.12
N ASN A 81 10.33 -11.51 4.87
CA ASN A 81 11.38 -10.66 4.29
C ASN A 81 10.97 -9.18 4.19
N MET A 82 9.68 -8.87 4.32
CA MET A 82 9.12 -7.53 4.42
C MET A 82 9.12 -7.06 5.89
N GLY A 83 10.28 -7.01 6.53
CA GLY A 83 10.40 -6.76 7.98
C GLY A 83 9.72 -5.48 8.51
N ARG A 84 9.56 -4.43 7.69
CA ARG A 84 8.81 -3.20 8.09
C ARG A 84 7.29 -3.37 8.05
N LEU A 85 6.81 -4.37 7.31
CA LEU A 85 5.40 -4.71 7.16
C LEU A 85 5.00 -5.92 8.02
N ASP A 86 5.97 -6.62 8.61
CA ASP A 86 5.75 -7.81 9.45
C ASP A 86 5.20 -7.46 10.85
N CYS A 87 4.06 -6.79 10.88
CA CYS A 87 3.36 -6.33 12.08
C CYS A 87 2.12 -7.19 12.30
N LYS A 88 2.08 -7.96 13.39
CA LYS A 88 0.97 -8.91 13.64
C LYS A 88 -0.30 -8.28 14.23
N THR A 89 -0.24 -7.03 14.69
CA THR A 89 -1.36 -6.31 15.31
C THR A 89 -1.48 -4.93 14.69
N PRO A 90 -2.66 -4.51 14.22
CA PRO A 90 -2.83 -3.20 13.62
C PRO A 90 -2.85 -2.10 14.68
N SER A 91 -2.54 -0.87 14.27
CA SER A 91 -2.93 0.30 15.05
C SER A 91 -4.45 0.46 14.97
N ILE A 92 -5.12 0.59 16.12
CA ILE A 92 -6.58 0.80 16.19
C ILE A 92 -7.00 2.04 15.39
N ILE A 93 -6.23 3.13 15.52
CA ILE A 93 -6.50 4.39 14.83
C ILE A 93 -6.30 4.22 13.32
N ALA A 94 -5.23 3.56 12.90
CA ALA A 94 -4.98 3.33 11.47
C ALA A 94 -6.07 2.44 10.86
N LEU A 95 -6.50 1.39 11.56
CA LEU A 95 -7.55 0.49 11.12
C LEU A 95 -8.89 1.22 10.91
N ASP A 96 -9.30 2.08 11.85
CA ASP A 96 -10.55 2.86 11.73
C ASP A 96 -10.54 3.75 10.47
N VAL A 97 -9.42 4.41 10.20
CA VAL A 97 -9.25 5.23 9.00
C VAL A 97 -9.25 4.37 7.74
N ILE A 98 -8.46 3.29 7.72
CA ILE A 98 -8.32 2.40 6.56
C ILE A 98 -9.67 1.77 6.21
N ASN A 99 -10.46 1.32 7.20
CA ASN A 99 -11.79 0.75 6.97
C ASN A 99 -12.77 1.72 6.29
N LYS A 100 -12.57 3.03 6.45
CA LYS A 100 -13.39 4.08 5.83
C LYS A 100 -12.88 4.51 4.46
N CYS A 101 -11.60 4.28 4.17
CA CYS A 101 -10.94 4.85 3.00
C CYS A 101 -10.56 3.81 1.93
N ALA A 102 -10.17 2.59 2.33
CA ALA A 102 -9.70 1.56 1.42
C ALA A 102 -10.84 0.97 0.58
N ASP A 103 -10.55 0.70 -0.69
CA ASP A 103 -11.45 -0.05 -1.58
C ASP A 103 -11.09 -1.55 -1.57
N TYR A 104 -9.80 -1.89 -1.47
CA TYR A 104 -9.31 -3.27 -1.54
C TYR A 104 -8.21 -3.55 -0.51
N PHE A 105 -8.10 -4.81 -0.12
CA PHE A 105 -7.00 -5.36 0.66
C PHE A 105 -6.40 -6.55 -0.09
N VAL A 106 -5.12 -6.47 -0.42
CA VAL A 106 -4.40 -7.52 -1.15
C VAL A 106 -3.24 -8.05 -0.33
N ILE A 107 -2.99 -9.33 -0.50
CA ILE A 107 -1.96 -10.07 0.22
C ILE A 107 -0.91 -10.55 -0.78
N ILE A 108 0.36 -10.23 -0.51
CA ILE A 108 1.51 -10.63 -1.31
C ILE A 108 2.41 -11.59 -0.55
N SER A 109 3.07 -12.50 -1.25
CA SER A 109 4.09 -13.38 -0.67
C SER A 109 5.46 -12.69 -0.60
N ASP A 110 6.38 -13.32 0.12
CA ASP A 110 7.78 -12.89 0.18
C ASP A 110 8.47 -13.00 -1.20
N GLU A 111 8.07 -13.97 -2.01
CA GLU A 111 8.52 -14.15 -3.39
C GLU A 111 8.02 -13.03 -4.30
N ASP A 112 6.75 -12.63 -4.18
CA ASP A 112 6.20 -11.49 -4.92
C ASP A 112 7.00 -10.21 -4.59
N ALA A 113 7.28 -9.98 -3.31
CA ALA A 113 8.06 -8.83 -2.85
C ALA A 113 9.50 -8.87 -3.37
N LYS A 114 10.13 -10.06 -3.43
CA LYS A 114 11.46 -10.24 -4.02
C LYS A 114 11.45 -9.92 -5.52
N ALA A 115 10.49 -10.45 -6.27
CA ALA A 115 10.37 -10.19 -7.70
C ALA A 115 10.17 -8.69 -7.99
N ALA A 116 9.42 -7.98 -7.15
CA ALA A 116 9.25 -6.53 -7.26
C ALA A 116 10.54 -5.75 -6.99
N VAL A 117 11.37 -6.19 -6.04
CA VAL A 117 12.69 -5.59 -5.81
C VAL A 117 13.59 -5.79 -7.02
N ASP A 118 13.59 -7.00 -7.60
CA ASP A 118 14.41 -7.33 -8.76
C ASP A 118 14.00 -6.46 -9.97
N LEU A 119 12.69 -6.33 -10.24
CA LEU A 119 12.16 -5.45 -11.28
C LEU A 119 12.47 -3.97 -11.02
N ALA A 120 12.37 -3.51 -9.77
CA ALA A 120 12.73 -2.14 -9.42
C ALA A 120 14.22 -1.87 -9.70
N ALA A 121 15.10 -2.82 -9.38
CA ALA A 121 16.54 -2.72 -9.62
C ALA A 121 16.88 -2.68 -11.11
N GLU A 122 16.20 -3.48 -11.95
CA GLU A 122 16.31 -3.42 -13.42
C GLU A 122 15.97 -2.03 -13.97
N ASN A 123 15.10 -1.29 -13.28
CA ASN A 123 14.71 0.08 -13.62
C ASN A 123 15.49 1.15 -12.83
N GLY A 124 16.62 0.78 -12.20
CA GLY A 124 17.52 1.70 -11.51
C GLY A 124 17.05 2.15 -10.12
N ILE A 125 16.01 1.52 -9.56
CA ILE A 125 15.46 1.85 -8.25
C ILE A 125 15.94 0.82 -7.21
N GLN A 126 16.80 1.25 -6.30
CA GLN A 126 17.28 0.41 -5.21
C GLN A 126 16.34 0.50 -4.00
N THR A 127 15.64 -0.58 -3.69
CA THR A 127 14.64 -0.63 -2.61
C THR A 127 14.67 -1.97 -1.85
N THR A 128 13.82 -2.10 -0.84
CA THR A 128 13.68 -3.31 -0.01
C THR A 128 12.37 -4.03 -0.37
N PRO A 129 12.17 -5.29 0.10
CA PRO A 129 10.89 -5.97 -0.07
C PRO A 129 9.70 -5.18 0.48
N SER A 130 9.84 -4.55 1.65
CA SER A 130 8.80 -3.66 2.20
C SER A 130 8.57 -2.42 1.34
N GLY A 131 9.65 -1.84 0.81
CA GLY A 131 9.59 -0.67 -0.07
C GLY A 131 8.90 -0.96 -1.40
N ALA A 132 9.07 -2.17 -1.95
CA ALA A 132 8.52 -2.57 -3.25
C ALA A 132 7.14 -3.26 -3.17
N ALA A 133 6.53 -3.40 -1.99
CA ALA A 133 5.28 -4.16 -1.83
C ALA A 133 4.13 -3.63 -2.72
N GLY A 134 4.02 -2.31 -2.90
CA GLY A 134 3.05 -1.73 -3.84
C GLY A 134 3.29 -2.18 -5.29
N LEU A 135 4.56 -2.26 -5.72
CA LEU A 135 4.93 -2.79 -7.04
C LEU A 135 4.61 -4.28 -7.17
N ALA A 136 4.88 -5.07 -6.13
CA ALA A 136 4.54 -6.49 -6.09
C ALA A 136 3.03 -6.73 -6.30
N ALA A 137 2.19 -5.85 -5.76
CA ALA A 137 0.75 -5.91 -6.00
C ALA A 137 0.39 -5.57 -7.46
N VAL A 138 1.01 -4.54 -8.04
CA VAL A 138 0.81 -4.15 -9.45
C VAL A 138 1.22 -5.26 -10.42
N MET A 139 2.29 -5.99 -10.12
CA MET A 139 2.76 -7.11 -10.95
C MET A 139 1.77 -8.30 -10.96
N ASN A 140 0.83 -8.34 -10.01
CA ASN A 140 -0.09 -9.44 -9.80
C ASN A 140 -1.57 -9.00 -9.83
N THR A 141 -1.91 -7.93 -10.53
CA THR A 141 -3.27 -7.33 -10.52
C THR A 141 -4.37 -8.30 -10.94
N GLU A 142 -4.11 -9.16 -11.94
CA GLU A 142 -5.05 -10.20 -12.38
C GLU A 142 -5.41 -11.18 -11.25
N ARG A 143 -4.45 -11.49 -10.37
CA ARG A 143 -4.66 -12.37 -9.19
C ARG A 143 -5.62 -11.75 -8.18
N PHE A 144 -5.73 -10.43 -8.15
CA PHE A 144 -6.44 -9.68 -7.12
C PHE A 144 -7.77 -9.09 -7.58
N ASN A 145 -8.10 -9.19 -8.87
CA ASN A 145 -9.36 -8.69 -9.45
C ASN A 145 -9.65 -7.22 -9.05
N LEU A 146 -8.67 -6.34 -9.29
CA LEU A 146 -8.70 -4.93 -8.87
C LEU A 146 -9.41 -4.00 -9.86
N ASP A 147 -10.23 -4.51 -10.77
CA ASP A 147 -10.92 -3.73 -11.81
C ASP A 147 -9.97 -2.82 -12.63
N MET A 148 -8.76 -3.32 -12.91
CA MET A 148 -7.75 -2.63 -13.72
C MET A 148 -7.80 -3.07 -15.18
N ASP A 149 -7.61 -2.11 -16.08
CA ASP A 149 -7.54 -2.30 -17.53
C ASP A 149 -6.29 -1.62 -18.13
N ALA A 150 -6.14 -1.67 -19.46
CA ALA A 150 -5.01 -1.05 -20.15
C ALA A 150 -4.95 0.49 -20.04
N ALA A 151 -6.03 1.14 -19.64
CA ALA A 151 -6.08 2.59 -19.40
C ALA A 151 -5.74 2.94 -17.94
N SER A 152 -5.69 1.95 -17.06
CA SER A 152 -5.43 2.14 -15.64
C SER A 152 -3.99 2.58 -15.39
N THR A 153 -3.84 3.71 -14.70
CA THR A 153 -2.54 4.23 -14.25
C THR A 153 -2.38 3.93 -12.76
N PRO A 154 -1.50 2.99 -12.36
CA PRO A 154 -1.23 2.71 -10.95
C PRO A 154 -0.24 3.73 -10.37
N PHE A 155 -0.49 4.16 -9.14
CA PHE A 155 0.46 4.90 -8.32
C PHE A 155 0.98 4.01 -7.20
N ILE A 156 2.30 3.89 -7.12
CA ILE A 156 3.02 3.11 -6.11
C ILE A 156 4.02 4.03 -5.39
N ILE A 157 4.39 3.65 -4.16
CA ILE A 157 5.38 4.37 -3.36
C ILE A 157 6.50 3.42 -3.02
N PHE A 158 7.74 3.76 -3.38
CA PHE A 158 8.92 3.10 -2.83
C PHE A 158 9.22 3.69 -1.45
N SER A 159 8.75 3.03 -0.39
CA SER A 159 8.75 3.63 0.96
C SER A 159 10.12 3.65 1.65
N GLU A 160 11.09 2.88 1.16
CA GLU A 160 12.46 2.88 1.66
C GLU A 160 13.46 2.42 0.58
N GLY A 161 14.72 2.82 0.72
CA GLY A 161 15.83 2.45 -0.17
C GLY A 161 16.82 1.48 0.50
N ARG A 162 17.73 0.90 -0.29
CA ARG A 162 18.94 0.26 0.24
C ARG A 162 20.03 1.32 0.38
N SER A 163 20.67 1.39 1.56
CA SER A 163 21.89 2.18 1.80
C SER A 163 23.10 1.53 1.17
#